data_AF-A0A2M9TJ07-F1
#
_entry.id   AF-A0A2M9TJ07-F1
#
_cell.length_a   1.000
_cell.length_b   1.000
_cell.length_c   1.000
_cell.angle_alpha   90.00
_cell.angle_beta   90.00
_cell.angle_gamma   90.00
#
_symmetry.space_group_name_H-M   'P 1'
#
loop_
_entity.id
_entity.type
_entity.pdbx_description
1 polymer ?
#
loop_
_entity_poly.entity_id
_entity_poly.type
_entity_poly.pdbx_seq_one_letter_code
_entity_poly.pdbx_strand_id
1 'polypeptide(L)'
;MVPFAGHKGYGLSLAIQALGLLAGARRRSGKVSDFGFLFIAFDPEILMPAAEFKAQLSELLQSIKDLPRQDGVDEIRIPSERSQRERSIREEQGILVQRRVYDRLMQMRDSDG
;
A
#
# COMPACT_ATOMS: atom_id res chain seq x y z
N MET A 1 -10.81 -16.43 -2.60
CA MET A 1 -10.62 -14.99 -2.87
C MET A 1 -10.65 -14.81 -4.38
N VAL A 2 -11.55 -13.98 -4.91
CA VAL A 2 -11.66 -13.73 -6.36
C VAL A 2 -10.71 -12.57 -6.72
N PRO A 3 -10.03 -12.58 -7.89
CA PRO A 3 -9.19 -11.46 -8.31
C PRO A 3 -10.01 -10.17 -8.41
N PHE A 4 -9.46 -9.06 -7.90
CA PHE A 4 -10.06 -7.73 -8.02
C PHE A 4 -10.31 -7.39 -9.50
N ALA A 5 -11.55 -7.04 -9.88
CA ALA A 5 -11.93 -6.70 -11.27
C ALA A 5 -11.88 -7.86 -12.31
N GLY A 6 -12.17 -9.10 -11.89
CA GLY A 6 -12.42 -10.23 -12.81
C GLY A 6 -11.23 -10.58 -13.70
N HIS A 7 -11.41 -10.62 -15.03
CA HIS A 7 -10.33 -10.98 -15.97
C HIS A 7 -9.16 -9.97 -15.96
N LYS A 8 -9.39 -8.70 -15.59
CA LYS A 8 -8.32 -7.71 -15.43
C LYS A 8 -7.50 -7.95 -14.16
N GLY A 9 -8.15 -8.41 -13.10
CA GLY A 9 -7.50 -8.86 -11.86
C GLY A 9 -6.60 -10.07 -12.05
N TYR A 10 -7.02 -10.99 -12.91
CA TYR A 10 -6.21 -12.16 -13.25
C TYR A 10 -4.90 -11.77 -13.92
N GLY A 11 -4.94 -10.88 -14.92
CA GLY A 11 -3.73 -10.40 -15.61
C GLY A 11 -2.75 -9.73 -14.66
N LEU A 12 -3.24 -8.84 -13.79
CA LEU A 12 -2.40 -8.17 -12.78
C LEU A 12 -1.83 -9.18 -11.76
N SER A 13 -2.64 -10.13 -11.30
CA SER A 13 -2.20 -11.18 -10.39
C SER A 13 -1.10 -12.04 -11.00
N LEU A 14 -1.20 -12.36 -12.30
CA LEU A 14 -0.21 -13.15 -13.00
C LEU A 14 1.11 -12.38 -13.16
N ALA A 15 1.03 -11.09 -13.51
CA ALA A 15 2.21 -10.23 -13.60
C ALA A 15 2.94 -10.11 -12.26
N ILE A 16 2.21 -9.86 -11.16
CA ILE A 16 2.78 -9.80 -9.81
C ILE A 16 3.42 -11.14 -9.43
N GLN A 17 2.76 -12.26 -9.75
CA GLN A 17 3.30 -13.58 -9.46
C GLN A 17 4.60 -13.85 -10.23
N ALA A 18 4.67 -13.47 -11.51
CA ALA A 18 5.86 -13.61 -12.35
C ALA A 18 7.02 -12.75 -11.82
N LEU A 19 6.74 -11.50 -11.43
CA LEU A 19 7.70 -10.63 -10.75
C LEU A 19 8.18 -11.22 -9.41
N GLY A 20 7.28 -11.84 -8.65
CA GLY A 20 7.62 -12.56 -7.43
C GLY A 20 8.57 -13.73 -7.69
N LEU A 21 8.34 -14.52 -8.74
CA LEU A 21 9.25 -15.59 -9.16
C LEU A 21 10.64 -15.03 -9.52
N LEU A 22 10.69 -13.89 -10.24
CA LEU A 22 11.94 -13.21 -10.56
C LEU A 22 12.68 -12.73 -9.30
N ALA A 23 11.94 -12.24 -8.30
CA ALA A 23 12.47 -11.85 -7.00
C ALA A 23 12.84 -13.05 -6.09
N GLY A 24 12.81 -14.28 -6.61
CA GLY A 24 13.22 -15.49 -5.90
C GLY A 24 12.11 -16.18 -5.10
N ALA A 25 10.85 -15.75 -5.23
CA ALA A 25 9.73 -16.46 -4.62
C ALA A 25 9.63 -17.87 -5.21
N ARG A 26 9.51 -18.89 -4.36
CA ARG A 26 9.41 -20.29 -4.79
C ARG A 26 8.03 -20.85 -4.45
N ARG A 27 7.43 -21.60 -5.39
CA ARG A 27 6.25 -22.42 -5.07
C ARG A 27 6.70 -23.67 -4.32
N ARG A 28 6.66 -23.65 -2.99
CA ARG A 28 6.81 -24.87 -2.18
C ARG A 28 5.46 -25.53 -1.98
N SER A 29 5.39 -26.85 -2.10
CA SER A 29 4.17 -27.63 -1.83
C SER A 29 3.75 -27.51 -0.36
N GLY A 30 2.78 -26.64 -0.09
CA GLY A 30 1.99 -26.65 1.16
C GLY A 30 2.59 -25.95 2.40
N LYS A 31 3.72 -25.24 2.31
CA LYS A 31 4.21 -24.37 3.39
C LYS A 31 4.56 -22.99 2.85
N VAL A 32 4.10 -21.93 3.54
CA VAL A 32 4.45 -20.54 3.22
C VAL A 32 5.91 -20.32 3.64
N SER A 33 6.82 -20.40 2.68
CA SER A 33 8.24 -20.03 2.83
C SER A 33 8.66 -19.26 1.58
N ASP A 34 9.74 -18.48 1.67
CA ASP A 34 10.39 -17.81 0.54
C ASP A 34 9.56 -16.63 -0.04
N PHE A 35 9.28 -15.61 0.79
CA PHE A 35 8.73 -14.33 0.32
C PHE A 35 9.75 -13.61 -0.57
N GLY A 36 9.45 -13.49 -1.86
CA GLY A 36 10.19 -12.62 -2.77
C GLY A 36 9.70 -11.18 -2.65
N PHE A 37 10.60 -10.24 -2.38
CA PHE A 37 10.31 -8.82 -2.40
C PHE A 37 10.91 -8.21 -3.67
N LEU A 38 10.08 -7.47 -4.41
CA LEU A 38 10.54 -6.69 -5.55
C LEU A 38 10.40 -5.21 -5.22
N PHE A 39 11.50 -4.47 -5.33
CA PHE A 39 11.52 -3.02 -5.24
C PHE A 39 11.93 -2.47 -6.60
N ILE A 40 11.14 -1.53 -7.11
CA ILE A 40 11.46 -0.80 -8.34
C ILE A 40 11.53 0.68 -7.95
N ALA A 41 12.67 1.29 -8.19
CA ALA A 41 12.89 2.72 -7.99
C ALA A 41 13.32 3.35 -9.31
N PHE A 42 12.74 4.49 -9.62
CA PHE A 42 13.09 5.29 -10.78
C PHE A 42 13.51 6.67 -10.30
N ASP A 43 14.66 7.14 -10.81
CA ASP A 43 15.03 8.54 -10.67
C ASP A 43 14.30 9.33 -11.77
N PRO A 44 13.39 10.26 -11.41
CA PRO A 44 12.67 11.06 -12.39
C PRO A 44 13.60 11.90 -13.26
N GLU A 45 14.78 12.31 -12.75
CA GLU A 45 15.72 13.17 -13.47
C GLU A 45 16.29 12.54 -14.75
N ILE A 46 16.21 11.20 -14.87
CA ILE A 46 16.57 10.48 -16.09
C ILE A 46 15.63 10.80 -17.26
N LEU A 47 14.37 11.13 -16.96
CA LEU A 47 13.33 11.39 -17.96
C LEU A 47 13.01 12.88 -18.08
N MET A 48 12.99 13.62 -16.97
CA MET A 48 12.69 15.05 -16.94
C MET A 48 13.15 15.70 -15.62
N PRO A 49 13.32 17.04 -15.56
CA PRO A 49 13.69 17.72 -14.33
C PRO A 49 12.74 17.40 -13.17
N ALA A 50 13.27 17.06 -11.99
CA ALA A 50 12.46 16.63 -10.84
C ALA A 50 11.43 17.68 -10.38
N ALA A 51 11.76 18.98 -10.51
CA ALA A 51 10.84 20.07 -10.20
C ALA A 51 9.64 20.09 -11.14
N GLU A 52 9.86 19.87 -12.44
CA GLU A 52 8.82 19.81 -13.46
C GLU A 52 7.93 18.58 -13.24
N PHE A 53 8.53 17.41 -12.99
CA PHE A 53 7.79 16.19 -12.65
C PHE A 53 6.87 16.41 -11.44
N LYS A 54 7.37 17.03 -10.36
CA LYS A 54 6.57 17.33 -9.17
C LYS A 54 5.43 18.30 -9.46
N ALA A 55 5.66 19.32 -10.29
CA ALA A 55 4.62 20.28 -10.69
C ALA A 55 3.50 19.58 -11.48
N GLN A 56 3.85 18.81 -12.51
CA GLN A 56 2.89 18.07 -13.32
C GLN A 56 2.13 17.01 -12.51
N LEU A 57 2.82 16.30 -11.61
CA LEU A 57 2.18 15.34 -10.70
C LEU A 57 1.17 16.04 -9.78
N SER A 58 1.51 17.22 -9.25
CA SER A 58 0.61 18.00 -8.39
C SER A 58 -0.64 18.45 -9.15
N GLU A 59 -0.48 18.91 -10.40
CA GLU A 59 -1.58 19.29 -11.28
C GLU A 59 -2.50 18.10 -11.59
N LEU A 60 -1.93 16.94 -11.93
CA LEU A 60 -2.68 15.71 -12.14
C LEU A 60 -3.51 15.32 -10.91
N LEU A 61 -2.88 15.29 -9.74
CA LEU A 61 -3.58 14.96 -8.49
C LEU A 61 -4.70 15.95 -8.18
N GLN A 62 -4.50 17.24 -8.45
CA GLN A 62 -5.52 18.26 -8.26
C GLN A 62 -6.70 18.06 -9.22
N SER A 63 -6.42 17.83 -10.51
CA SER A 63 -7.47 17.56 -11.50
C SER A 63 -8.35 16.35 -11.13
N ILE A 64 -7.77 15.30 -10.53
CA ILE A 64 -8.51 14.13 -10.06
C ILE A 64 -9.44 14.51 -8.89
N LYS A 65 -8.97 15.35 -7.96
CA LYS A 65 -9.77 15.81 -6.82
C LYS A 65 -10.92 16.73 -7.22
N ASP A 66 -10.75 17.46 -8.31
CA ASP A 66 -11.73 18.41 -8.84
C ASP A 66 -12.78 17.75 -9.75
N LEU A 67 -12.69 16.44 -9.99
CA LEU A 67 -13.71 15.70 -10.74
C LEU A 67 -15.09 15.79 -10.04
N PRO A 68 -16.19 15.81 -10.82
CA PRO A 68 -17.53 15.76 -10.28
C PRO A 68 -17.70 14.58 -9.31
N ARG A 69 -18.17 14.88 -8.11
CA ARG A 69 -18.41 13.89 -7.06
C ARG A 69 -19.73 13.18 -7.32
N GLN A 70 -19.81 11.91 -6.92
CA GLN A 70 -21.10 11.22 -6.85
C GLN A 70 -21.87 11.66 -5.61
N ASP A 71 -23.19 11.55 -5.67
CA ASP A 71 -24.05 11.85 -4.53
C ASP A 71 -23.63 11.04 -3.29
N GLY A 72 -23.47 11.73 -2.15
CA GLY A 72 -23.01 11.12 -0.90
C GLY A 72 -21.50 10.93 -0.79
N VAL A 73 -20.70 11.41 -1.73
CA VAL A 73 -19.22 11.42 -1.63
C VAL A 73 -18.72 12.82 -1.29
N ASP A 74 -18.26 13.01 -0.06
CA ASP A 74 -17.77 14.30 0.43
C ASP A 74 -16.46 14.75 -0.22
N GLU A 75 -15.53 13.82 -0.48
CA GLU A 75 -14.22 14.12 -1.08
C GLU A 75 -13.71 12.95 -1.95
N ILE A 76 -13.06 13.26 -3.07
CA ILE A 76 -12.26 12.29 -3.84
C ILE A 76 -10.89 12.21 -3.19
N ARG A 77 -10.47 10.99 -2.80
CA ARG A 77 -9.22 10.76 -2.09
C ARG A 77 -8.17 10.17 -3.02
N ILE A 78 -6.95 10.69 -2.92
CA ILE A 78 -5.79 10.10 -3.56
C ILE A 78 -5.32 8.90 -2.72
N PRO A 79 -4.84 7.81 -3.36
CA PRO A 79 -4.24 6.70 -2.63
C PRO A 79 -3.25 7.17 -1.56
N SER A 80 -3.34 6.56 -0.39
CA SER A 80 -2.52 6.86 0.81
C SER A 80 -2.90 8.13 1.60
N GLU A 81 -3.73 9.06 1.12
CA GLU A 81 -4.10 10.26 1.90
C GLU A 81 -4.78 9.92 3.23
N ARG A 82 -5.69 8.95 3.20
CA ARG A 82 -6.35 8.45 4.41
C ARG A 82 -5.33 7.93 5.43
N SER A 83 -4.38 7.13 4.97
CA SER A 83 -3.36 6.52 5.84
C SER A 83 -2.40 7.57 6.41
N GLN A 84 -2.06 8.60 5.62
CA GLN A 84 -1.26 9.75 6.10
C GLN A 84 -2.01 10.54 7.18
N ARG A 85 -3.30 10.86 6.95
CA ARG A 85 -4.14 11.56 7.94
C ARG A 85 -4.25 10.75 9.24
N GLU A 86 -4.53 9.45 9.12
CA GLU A 86 -4.61 8.56 10.29
C GLU A 86 -3.28 8.51 11.04
N ARG A 87 -2.15 8.44 10.32
CA ARG A 87 -0.81 8.44 10.94
C ARG A 87 -0.57 9.68 11.79
N SER A 88 -0.86 10.88 11.26
CA SER A 88 -0.72 12.13 12.03
C SER A 88 -1.57 12.13 13.29
N ILE A 89 -2.83 11.67 13.19
CA ILE A 89 -3.72 11.55 14.36
C ILE A 89 -3.13 10.58 15.41
N ARG A 90 -2.59 9.43 14.98
CA ARG A 90 -2.02 8.43 15.90
C ARG A 90 -0.67 8.83 16.48
N GLU A 91 0.08 9.69 15.81
CA GLU A 91 1.31 10.29 16.35
C GLU A 91 1.00 11.20 17.55
N GLU A 92 -0.14 11.90 17.53
CA GLU A 92 -0.57 12.76 18.64
C GLU A 92 -1.39 12.04 19.72
N GLN A 93 -2.31 11.16 19.32
CA GLN A 93 -3.29 10.54 20.21
C GLN A 93 -2.92 9.12 20.65
N GLY A 94 -1.81 8.58 20.14
CA GLY A 94 -1.39 7.20 20.35
C GLY A 94 -2.16 6.19 19.49
N ILE A 95 -1.64 4.96 19.42
CA ILE A 95 -2.20 3.90 18.58
C ILE A 95 -3.30 3.16 19.36
N LEU A 96 -4.53 3.24 18.86
CA LEU A 96 -5.62 2.36 19.29
C LEU A 96 -5.32 0.90 18.92
N VAL A 97 -5.10 0.08 19.95
CA VAL A 97 -4.85 -1.36 19.82
C VAL A 97 -6.03 -2.12 20.44
N GLN A 98 -6.49 -3.16 19.76
CA GLN A 98 -7.54 -4.02 20.32
C GLN A 98 -7.05 -4.70 21.60
N ARG A 99 -7.92 -4.78 22.61
CA ARG A 99 -7.55 -5.32 23.93
C ARG A 99 -6.90 -6.70 23.85
N ARG A 100 -7.42 -7.59 23.00
CA ARG A 100 -6.85 -8.93 22.76
C ARG A 100 -5.40 -8.90 22.26
N VAL A 101 -5.05 -7.94 21.43
CA VAL A 101 -3.68 -7.78 20.92
C VAL A 101 -2.77 -7.27 22.03
N TYR A 102 -3.24 -6.29 22.81
CA TYR A 102 -2.50 -5.76 23.97
C TYR A 102 -2.22 -6.86 25.01
N ASP A 103 -3.22 -7.63 25.40
CA ASP A 103 -3.07 -8.69 26.39
C ASP A 103 -2.07 -9.77 25.91
N ARG A 104 -2.11 -10.12 24.62
CA ARG A 104 -1.14 -11.06 24.02
C ARG A 104 0.28 -10.50 24.00
N LEU A 105 0.46 -9.21 23.71
CA LEU A 105 1.78 -8.56 23.77
C LEU A 105 2.35 -8.57 25.20
N MET A 106 1.50 -8.34 26.21
CA MET A 106 1.91 -8.40 27.61
C MET A 106 2.30 -9.81 28.05
N GLN A 107 1.54 -10.83 27.63
CA GLN A 107 1.89 -12.23 27.89
C GLN A 107 3.25 -12.62 27.30
N MET A 108 3.57 -12.17 26.07
CA MET A 108 4.86 -12.44 25.45
C MET A 108 6.01 -11.82 26.23
N ARG A 109 5.86 -10.56 26.67
CA ARG A 109 6.85 -9.88 27.50
C ARG A 109 7.15 -10.64 28.79
N ASP A 110 6.13 -11.20 29.43
CA ASP A 110 6.25 -11.89 30.73
C ASP A 110 6.76 -13.34 30.57
N SER A 111 6.80 -13.88 29.34
CA SER A 111 7.29 -15.25 29.03
C SER A 111 8.77 -15.30 28.67
N ASP A 112 9.36 -14.15 28.29
CA ASP A 112 10.78 -14.00 27.91
C ASP A 112 11.64 -13.43 29.06
N GLY A 113 11.14 -13.45 30.30
CA GLY A 113 11.88 -13.11 31.53
C GLY A 113 12.11 -14.33 32.41
#